data_AF-A0A941V2N2-F1
#
_entry.id   AF-A0A941V2N2-F1
#
_cell.length_a   1.000
_cell.length_b   1.000
_cell.length_c   1.000
_cell.angle_alpha   90.00
_cell.angle_beta   90.00
_cell.angle_gamma   90.00
#
_symmetry.space_group_name_H-M   'P 1'
#
loop_
_entity.id
_entity.type
_entity.pdbx_description
1 polymer ?
#
loop_
_entity_poly.entity_id
_entity_poly.type
_entity_poly.pdbx_seq_one_letter_code
_entity_poly.pdbx_strand_id
1 'polypeptide(L)'
;MSAAKQFGRGRYLALAASIAVLLPGCAGQVREETLQAAEEVRKGPEAPPFRSITNFSVALRCMDNHMITFGVRDVSVLVEDLADQTKKVNAGTRDMLISAVSDMTKRSRAIRLVAYGQDSGNLIGFLKEAERKNAYSVIPQYDIKGSISQFDESVAKKDSSFGISFAEVFNYGRANVGNATILGIDLTVLNTEDLSVVPGVTSRNGVLIYKQGKGTDADAQYHKFGINFTTALSKAEGNSQALRNLVELAVIELFGKLTKVPYWTCLGADPKSEAVANEMADWYYTMTGDAAELIAYFQYQLSIRGYYNGPVDGASNPQLAKAITDLKTALGLQPNAKINQELFASYLNADHARLQADRARSPVAAPQPADPIRLTIGAAKGAGKFKRGETIDLTVKASRDAYVYCFLRDETKKIQRFFPNRFAKDALVSASEPLQLPGKMRFQLAASDKGIAETVACFAAPKEVLTALPDPLNAPDFEPMTGVSLEQLKTAFARAAGGGMGEASYNIEVR
;
A
#
# COMPACT_ATOMS: atom_id res chain seq x y z
N MET A 1 -53.06 -87.89 -14.38
CA MET A 1 -52.49 -88.95 -15.25
C MET A 1 -51.31 -88.32 -15.99
N SER A 2 -50.03 -88.62 -15.82
CA SER A 2 -49.28 -89.71 -15.17
C SER A 2 -47.89 -89.11 -14.85
N ALA A 3 -47.52 -88.89 -13.59
CA ALA A 3 -46.54 -89.66 -12.80
C ALA A 3 -45.18 -90.00 -13.46
N ALA A 4 -44.14 -89.31 -12.97
CA ALA A 4 -42.86 -89.80 -12.43
C ALA A 4 -41.82 -90.56 -13.30
N LYS A 5 -40.54 -90.15 -13.14
CA LYS A 5 -39.28 -90.94 -13.08
C LYS A 5 -38.16 -89.90 -12.83
N GLN A 6 -37.44 -89.78 -11.72
CA GLN A 6 -36.87 -90.68 -10.70
C GLN A 6 -35.74 -91.62 -11.17
N PHE A 7 -34.62 -91.51 -10.44
CA PHE A 7 -33.40 -92.35 -10.35
C PHE A 7 -32.40 -92.29 -11.52
N GLY A 8 -31.09 -92.18 -11.33
CA GLY A 8 -30.26 -92.39 -10.13
C GLY A 8 -29.24 -93.51 -10.35
N ARG A 9 -27.96 -93.16 -10.48
CA ARG A 9 -26.76 -94.00 -10.30
C ARG A 9 -25.58 -93.02 -10.15
N GLY A 10 -24.74 -93.00 -9.12
CA GLY A 10 -24.54 -93.91 -7.99
C GLY A 10 -23.05 -94.14 -7.79
N ARG A 11 -22.37 -93.18 -7.12
CA ARG A 11 -21.20 -93.25 -6.20
C ARG A 11 -19.90 -93.95 -6.73
N TYR A 12 -18.67 -93.48 -6.50
CA TYR A 12 -18.03 -93.20 -5.20
C TYR A 12 -16.66 -92.50 -5.36
N LEU A 13 -16.26 -91.82 -4.26
CA LEU A 13 -14.88 -91.58 -3.75
C LEU A 13 -13.95 -90.71 -4.63
N ALA A 14 -13.82 -89.40 -4.41
CA ALA A 14 -13.23 -88.70 -3.26
C ALA A 14 -11.76 -89.08 -2.98
N LEU A 15 -10.83 -88.33 -3.59
CA LEU A 15 -9.53 -88.02 -2.99
C LEU A 15 -9.16 -86.58 -3.39
N ALA A 16 -9.13 -85.70 -2.39
CA ALA A 16 -8.75 -84.30 -2.52
C ALA A 16 -7.26 -84.14 -2.18
N ALA A 17 -6.50 -83.45 -3.03
CA ALA A 17 -5.42 -82.55 -2.62
C ALA A 17 -4.76 -81.90 -3.85
N SER A 18 -4.66 -80.56 -3.79
CA SER A 18 -3.63 -79.68 -4.39
C SER A 18 -4.25 -78.52 -5.19
N ILE A 19 -4.66 -77.48 -4.46
CA ILE A 19 -4.98 -76.16 -5.01
C ILE A 19 -3.66 -75.49 -5.40
N ALA A 20 -3.39 -75.39 -6.70
CA ALA A 20 -2.38 -74.50 -7.24
C ALA A 20 -3.01 -73.10 -7.40
N VAL A 21 -2.46 -72.13 -6.67
CA VAL A 21 -2.81 -70.71 -6.78
C VAL A 21 -2.31 -70.19 -8.13
N LEU A 22 -3.25 -69.83 -9.02
CA LEU A 22 -3.01 -68.95 -10.16
C LEU A 22 -3.80 -67.67 -9.89
N LEU A 23 -3.09 -66.59 -9.55
CA LEU A 23 -3.63 -65.24 -9.45
C LEU A 23 -3.97 -64.73 -10.86
N PRO A 24 -5.22 -64.38 -11.19
CA PRO A 24 -5.49 -63.55 -12.35
C PRO A 24 -5.11 -62.11 -12.01
N GLY A 25 -4.13 -61.56 -12.75
CA GLY A 25 -3.84 -60.13 -12.71
C GLY A 25 -5.06 -59.34 -13.18
N CYS A 26 -5.61 -58.49 -12.32
CA CYS A 26 -6.61 -57.51 -12.70
C CYS A 26 -5.95 -56.42 -13.55
N ALA A 27 -5.98 -56.59 -14.87
CA ALA A 27 -5.89 -55.48 -15.81
C ALA A 27 -7.15 -54.63 -15.60
N GLY A 28 -7.06 -53.60 -14.76
CA GLY A 28 -8.10 -52.60 -14.61
C GLY A 28 -8.28 -51.89 -15.95
N GLN A 29 -9.41 -52.10 -16.62
CA GLN A 29 -9.84 -51.24 -17.71
C GLN A 29 -9.93 -49.82 -17.16
N VAL A 30 -9.03 -48.95 -17.60
CA VAL A 30 -9.15 -47.51 -17.39
C VAL A 30 -10.51 -47.11 -17.96
N ARG A 31 -11.39 -46.53 -17.14
CA ARG A 31 -12.71 -46.10 -17.57
C ARG A 31 -12.54 -45.15 -18.76
N GLU A 32 -13.32 -45.37 -19.81
CA GLU A 32 -13.30 -44.55 -21.03
C GLU A 32 -13.52 -43.06 -20.71
N GLU A 33 -14.29 -42.76 -19.66
CA GLU A 33 -14.50 -41.44 -19.07
C GLU A 33 -13.20 -40.77 -18.57
N THR A 34 -12.29 -41.54 -17.94
CA THR A 34 -11.00 -41.02 -17.47
C THR A 34 -10.02 -40.76 -18.61
N LEU A 35 -10.11 -41.52 -19.71
CA LEU A 35 -9.31 -41.26 -20.91
C LEU A 35 -9.83 -40.03 -21.66
N GLN A 36 -11.16 -39.87 -21.76
CA GLN A 36 -11.79 -38.68 -22.34
C GLN A 36 -11.49 -37.41 -21.53
N ALA A 37 -11.58 -37.47 -20.20
CA ALA A 37 -11.21 -36.36 -19.32
C ALA A 37 -9.72 -36.02 -19.42
N ALA A 38 -8.84 -37.01 -19.55
CA ALA A 38 -7.41 -36.78 -19.78
C ALA A 38 -7.14 -36.15 -21.16
N GLU A 39 -7.93 -36.48 -22.18
CA GLU A 39 -7.79 -35.97 -23.54
C GLU A 39 -8.35 -34.54 -23.69
N GLU A 40 -9.40 -34.18 -22.93
CA GLU A 40 -9.85 -32.79 -22.76
C GLU A 40 -8.83 -31.92 -22.02
N VAL A 41 -8.13 -32.44 -21.01
CA VAL A 41 -7.04 -31.72 -20.33
C VAL A 41 -5.79 -31.61 -21.22
N ARG A 42 -5.59 -32.57 -22.14
CA ARG A 42 -4.46 -32.60 -23.09
C ARG A 42 -4.66 -31.63 -24.25
N LYS A 43 -5.91 -31.32 -24.61
CA LYS A 43 -6.28 -30.11 -25.35
C LYS A 43 -6.17 -28.93 -24.39
N GLY A 44 -4.93 -28.45 -24.16
CA GLY A 44 -4.70 -27.24 -23.37
C GLY A 44 -5.67 -26.11 -23.78
N PRO A 45 -5.97 -25.16 -22.87
CA PRO A 45 -7.03 -24.18 -23.10
C PRO A 45 -6.87 -23.50 -24.47
N GLU A 46 -7.86 -23.68 -25.36
CA GLU A 46 -7.90 -23.02 -26.68
C GLU A 46 -7.99 -21.50 -26.55
N ALA A 47 -8.38 -21.01 -25.37
CA ALA A 47 -8.37 -19.60 -25.04
C ALA A 47 -6.93 -19.12 -24.78
N PRO A 48 -6.49 -18.02 -25.42
CA PRO A 48 -5.21 -17.42 -25.12
C PRO A 48 -5.15 -17.04 -23.62
N PRO A 49 -3.97 -17.10 -22.99
CA PRO A 49 -3.81 -16.64 -21.61
C PRO A 49 -4.29 -15.20 -21.49
N PHE A 50 -5.27 -14.96 -20.62
CA PHE A 50 -5.84 -13.64 -20.38
C PHE A 50 -5.39 -13.12 -19.02
N ARG A 51 -5.15 -11.81 -18.92
CA ARG A 51 -4.88 -11.16 -17.62
C ARG A 51 -6.19 -11.17 -16.83
N SER A 52 -6.14 -11.55 -15.55
CA SER A 52 -7.24 -11.30 -14.63
C SER A 52 -7.42 -9.79 -14.45
N ILE A 53 -8.32 -9.20 -15.24
CA ILE A 53 -8.67 -7.80 -15.16
C ILE A 53 -9.83 -7.69 -14.17
N THR A 54 -9.64 -6.87 -13.16
CA THR A 54 -10.62 -6.57 -12.13
C THR A 54 -11.33 -5.27 -12.40
N ASN A 55 -12.49 -5.08 -11.76
CA ASN A 55 -13.23 -3.81 -11.84
C ASN A 55 -12.51 -2.66 -11.12
N PHE A 56 -11.54 -2.94 -10.25
CA PHE A 56 -10.82 -1.94 -9.47
C PHE A 56 -9.43 -1.58 -10.03
N SER A 57 -8.97 -2.22 -11.10
CA SER A 57 -7.70 -1.89 -11.77
C SER A 57 -7.58 -0.40 -12.16
N VAL A 58 -8.68 0.24 -12.57
CA VAL A 58 -8.71 1.68 -12.87
C VAL A 58 -8.59 2.52 -11.59
N ALA A 59 -9.27 2.11 -10.52
CA ALA A 59 -9.21 2.79 -9.23
C ALA A 59 -7.82 2.70 -8.60
N LEU A 60 -7.13 1.56 -8.71
CA LEU A 60 -5.73 1.40 -8.27
C LEU A 60 -4.79 2.40 -9.00
N ARG A 61 -4.94 2.54 -10.32
CA ARG A 61 -4.17 3.52 -11.10
C ARG A 61 -4.53 4.97 -10.74
N CYS A 62 -5.79 5.23 -10.43
CA CYS A 62 -6.23 6.54 -9.95
C CYS A 62 -5.57 6.88 -8.60
N MET A 63 -5.53 5.91 -7.67
CA MET A 63 -4.86 6.07 -6.37
C MET A 63 -3.37 6.41 -6.52
N ASP A 64 -2.67 5.79 -7.47
CA ASP A 64 -1.26 6.10 -7.78
C ASP A 64 -1.07 7.59 -8.15
N ASN A 65 -1.98 8.13 -8.98
CA ASN A 65 -1.96 9.54 -9.36
C ASN A 65 -2.31 10.45 -8.17
N HIS A 66 -3.23 10.04 -7.31
CA HIS A 66 -3.54 10.80 -6.09
C HIS A 66 -2.39 10.81 -5.10
N MET A 67 -1.66 9.70 -4.95
CA MET A 67 -0.47 9.67 -4.11
C MET A 67 0.56 10.70 -4.58
N ILE A 68 0.77 10.84 -5.90
CA ILE A 68 1.60 11.92 -6.47
C ILE A 68 1.02 13.30 -6.13
N THR A 69 -0.28 13.50 -6.39
CA THR A 69 -0.97 14.79 -6.23
C THR A 69 -0.94 15.29 -4.78
N PHE A 70 -1.13 14.39 -3.82
CA PHE A 70 -1.11 14.67 -2.38
C PHE A 70 0.28 14.56 -1.76
N GLY A 71 1.31 14.29 -2.56
CA GLY A 71 2.71 14.21 -2.12
C GLY A 71 3.02 13.00 -1.24
N VAL A 72 2.16 11.96 -1.23
CA VAL A 72 2.41 10.75 -0.45
C VAL A 72 3.72 10.10 -0.91
N ARG A 73 4.59 9.79 0.04
CA ARG A 73 5.89 9.15 -0.19
C ARG A 73 6.40 8.47 1.05
N ASP A 74 7.39 7.61 0.85
CA ASP A 74 8.19 6.99 1.91
C ASP A 74 7.33 6.18 2.91
N VAL A 75 6.16 5.69 2.49
CA VAL A 75 5.27 4.89 3.35
C VAL A 75 5.72 3.44 3.28
N SER A 76 6.14 2.88 4.41
CA SER A 76 6.58 1.49 4.48
C SER A 76 5.65 0.63 5.29
N VAL A 77 5.23 -0.48 4.70
CA VAL A 77 4.18 -1.34 5.24
C VAL A 77 4.62 -2.79 5.16
N LEU A 78 4.54 -3.51 6.26
CA LEU A 78 4.66 -4.96 6.31
C LEU A 78 3.29 -5.57 6.07
N VAL A 79 3.26 -6.76 5.45
CA VAL A 79 2.05 -7.57 5.37
C VAL A 79 2.35 -8.98 5.85
N GLU A 80 1.57 -9.40 6.85
CA GLU A 80 1.54 -10.77 7.35
C GLU A 80 0.68 -11.67 6.45
N ASP A 81 0.57 -12.95 6.80
CA ASP A 81 -0.35 -13.84 6.12
C ASP A 81 -1.82 -13.51 6.47
N LEU A 82 -2.67 -13.53 5.45
CA LEU A 82 -4.10 -13.22 5.56
C LEU A 82 -4.87 -14.52 5.69
N ALA A 83 -4.94 -15.04 6.92
CA ALA A 83 -5.52 -16.34 7.20
C ALA A 83 -7.00 -16.44 6.78
N ASP A 84 -7.35 -17.57 6.17
CA ASP A 84 -8.75 -17.94 5.94
C ASP A 84 -9.36 -18.55 7.20
N GLN A 85 -10.02 -17.72 8.02
CA GLN A 85 -10.67 -18.20 9.25
C GLN A 85 -11.91 -19.05 8.98
N THR A 86 -12.43 -19.02 7.74
CA THR A 86 -13.55 -19.84 7.29
C THR A 86 -13.11 -21.24 6.88
N LYS A 87 -11.83 -21.39 6.49
CA LYS A 87 -11.20 -22.61 5.95
C LYS A 87 -11.85 -23.16 4.67
N LYS A 88 -12.62 -22.34 3.95
CA LYS A 88 -13.45 -22.76 2.81
C LYS A 88 -13.05 -22.12 1.49
N VAL A 89 -12.33 -21.00 1.51
CA VAL A 89 -12.00 -20.25 0.29
C VAL A 89 -10.65 -20.67 -0.27
N ASN A 90 -9.67 -20.97 0.61
CA ASN A 90 -8.32 -21.45 0.26
C ASN A 90 -7.72 -20.75 -0.97
N ALA A 91 -7.39 -19.47 -0.81
CA ALA A 91 -6.88 -18.60 -1.88
C ALA A 91 -5.63 -17.85 -1.45
N GLY A 92 -4.80 -17.45 -2.43
CA GLY A 92 -3.59 -16.64 -2.23
C GLY A 92 -3.90 -15.17 -1.92
N THR A 93 -4.64 -14.89 -0.85
CA THR A 93 -5.10 -13.54 -0.48
C THR A 93 -3.93 -12.57 -0.28
N ARG A 94 -2.83 -13.05 0.31
CA ARG A 94 -1.60 -12.26 0.47
C ARG A 94 -1.00 -11.86 -0.88
N ASP A 95 -0.94 -12.76 -1.85
CA ASP A 95 -0.42 -12.47 -3.19
C ASP A 95 -1.34 -11.53 -3.98
N MET A 96 -2.67 -11.65 -3.79
CA MET A 96 -3.64 -10.70 -4.32
C MET A 96 -3.41 -9.30 -3.75
N LEU A 97 -3.15 -9.18 -2.44
CA LEU A 97 -2.86 -7.89 -1.78
C LEU A 97 -1.53 -7.32 -2.31
N ILE A 98 -0.48 -8.13 -2.38
CA ILE A 98 0.83 -7.71 -2.91
C ILE A 98 0.68 -7.16 -4.33
N SER A 99 -0.07 -7.87 -5.19
CA SER A 99 -0.32 -7.44 -6.57
C SER A 99 -1.12 -6.13 -6.63
N ALA A 100 -2.18 -6.00 -5.81
CA ALA A 100 -3.00 -4.79 -5.76
C ALA A 100 -2.20 -3.56 -5.31
N VAL A 101 -1.38 -3.70 -4.26
CA VAL A 101 -0.51 -2.61 -3.79
C VAL A 101 0.54 -2.27 -4.85
N SER A 102 1.13 -3.27 -5.52
CA SER A 102 2.10 -3.05 -6.59
C SER A 102 1.51 -2.25 -7.75
N ASP A 103 0.28 -2.56 -8.18
CA ASP A 103 -0.42 -1.82 -9.24
C ASP A 103 -0.82 -0.40 -8.78
N MET A 104 -1.07 -0.19 -7.49
CA MET A 104 -1.47 1.11 -6.90
C MET A 104 -0.32 2.10 -6.68
N THR A 105 0.93 1.63 -6.59
CA THR A 105 2.11 2.46 -6.27
C THR A 105 3.16 2.45 -7.39
N LYS A 106 2.76 2.11 -8.61
CA LYS A 106 3.68 1.83 -9.71
C LYS A 106 4.50 3.04 -10.16
N ARG A 107 3.86 4.22 -10.25
CA ARG A 107 4.49 5.48 -10.67
C ARG A 107 4.95 6.29 -9.47
N SER A 108 4.09 6.43 -8.47
CA SER A 108 4.37 7.22 -7.26
C SER A 108 5.50 6.64 -6.44
N ARG A 109 5.64 5.30 -6.43
CA ARG A 109 6.51 4.56 -5.51
C ARG A 109 6.31 4.99 -4.05
N ALA A 110 5.09 5.44 -3.73
CA ALA A 110 4.77 6.03 -2.44
C ALA A 110 4.72 4.98 -1.33
N ILE A 111 4.27 3.77 -1.67
CA ILE A 111 4.16 2.61 -0.79
C ILE A 111 5.27 1.60 -1.09
N ARG A 112 6.04 1.25 -0.06
CA ARG A 112 6.94 0.10 -0.03
C ARG A 112 6.31 -1.01 0.79
N LEU A 113 5.81 -2.04 0.11
CA LEU A 113 5.27 -3.23 0.75
C LEU A 113 6.39 -4.25 1.00
N VAL A 114 6.58 -4.64 2.25
CA VAL A 114 7.48 -5.72 2.66
C VAL A 114 6.64 -6.96 2.90
N ALA A 115 6.70 -7.90 1.96
CA ALA A 115 5.99 -9.16 2.05
C ALA A 115 6.74 -10.11 3.00
N TYR A 116 6.26 -10.25 4.25
CA TYR A 116 6.81 -11.18 5.22
C TYR A 116 6.09 -12.54 5.12
N GLY A 117 6.84 -13.65 5.04
CA GLY A 117 6.30 -14.98 4.71
C GLY A 117 6.32 -15.97 5.88
N GLN A 118 5.57 -17.08 5.74
CA GLN A 118 5.51 -18.14 6.75
C GLN A 118 6.85 -18.86 7.02
N ASP A 119 7.81 -18.75 6.09
CA ASP A 119 9.13 -19.40 6.17
C ASP A 119 10.12 -18.64 7.07
N SER A 120 9.83 -17.38 7.35
CA SER A 120 10.53 -16.55 8.31
C SER A 120 9.74 -16.60 9.61
N GLY A 121 10.39 -16.83 10.77
CA GLY A 121 9.74 -17.15 12.05
C GLY A 121 8.70 -16.15 12.59
N ASN A 122 8.68 -15.90 13.90
CA ASN A 122 7.76 -14.88 14.46
C ASN A 122 8.17 -13.47 13.94
N LEU A 123 7.21 -12.58 13.66
CA LEU A 123 7.41 -11.16 13.33
C LEU A 123 8.49 -10.50 14.20
N ILE A 124 8.46 -10.77 15.52
CA ILE A 124 9.44 -10.25 16.48
C ILE A 124 10.87 -10.69 16.13
N GLY A 125 11.06 -11.93 15.66
CA GLY A 125 12.34 -12.45 15.20
C GLY A 125 12.82 -11.78 13.92
N PHE A 126 11.91 -11.46 13.00
CA PHE A 126 12.25 -10.67 11.81
C PHE A 126 12.65 -9.24 12.14
N LEU A 127 11.89 -8.56 12.99
CA LEU A 127 12.22 -7.20 13.42
C LEU A 127 13.61 -7.16 14.07
N LYS A 128 13.91 -8.13 14.94
CA LYS A 128 15.23 -8.28 15.59
C LYS A 128 16.37 -8.59 14.61
N GLU A 129 16.09 -9.30 13.52
CA GLU A 129 17.08 -9.62 12.49
C GLU A 129 17.27 -8.47 11.49
N ALA A 130 16.18 -7.78 11.13
CA ALA A 130 16.19 -6.57 10.33
C ALA A 130 16.99 -5.47 11.04
N GLU A 131 16.90 -5.38 12.37
CA GLU A 131 17.75 -4.56 13.23
C GLU A 131 19.25 -4.85 13.08
N ARG A 132 19.65 -6.06 12.68
CA ARG A 132 21.05 -6.53 12.75
C ARG A 132 21.80 -6.54 11.42
N LYS A 133 21.13 -6.46 10.26
CA LYS A 133 21.72 -6.97 9.01
C LYS A 133 22.25 -5.97 7.98
N ASN A 134 22.12 -4.65 8.15
CA ASN A 134 22.68 -3.68 7.20
C ASN A 134 22.96 -2.31 7.86
N ALA A 135 23.74 -1.44 7.20
CA ALA A 135 24.00 -0.06 7.60
C ALA A 135 22.75 0.86 7.69
N TYR A 136 21.54 0.30 7.49
CA TYR A 136 20.22 0.91 7.62
C TYR A 136 19.17 -0.15 7.95
N SER A 137 19.10 -0.53 9.21
CA SER A 137 18.02 -1.38 9.71
C SER A 137 16.72 -0.57 9.80
N VAL A 138 15.99 -0.43 8.70
CA VAL A 138 14.73 0.31 8.66
C VAL A 138 13.57 -0.64 8.91
N ILE A 139 12.99 -0.54 10.10
CA ILE A 139 11.73 -1.20 10.44
C ILE A 139 10.61 -0.49 9.64
N PRO A 140 9.76 -1.21 8.89
CA PRO A 140 8.58 -0.62 8.25
C PRO A 140 7.74 0.16 9.25
N GLN A 141 7.07 1.24 8.87
CA GLN A 141 6.28 2.05 9.81
C GLN A 141 4.98 1.37 10.26
N TYR A 142 4.39 0.63 9.34
CA TYR A 142 3.07 0.04 9.52
C TYR A 142 3.09 -1.45 9.23
N ASP A 143 2.12 -2.15 9.79
CA ASP A 143 1.83 -3.54 9.50
C ASP A 143 0.35 -3.70 9.10
N ILE A 144 0.06 -4.60 8.17
CA ILE A 144 -1.30 -4.96 7.77
C ILE A 144 -1.60 -6.35 8.31
N LYS A 145 -2.63 -6.41 9.14
CA LYS A 145 -3.21 -7.66 9.63
C LYS A 145 -4.64 -7.81 9.14
N GLY A 146 -5.04 -9.02 8.85
CA GLY A 146 -6.41 -9.30 8.45
C GLY A 146 -6.71 -10.77 8.22
N SER A 147 -7.94 -11.03 7.81
CA SER A 147 -8.42 -12.37 7.54
C SER A 147 -9.62 -12.36 6.60
N ILE A 148 -9.84 -13.48 5.93
CA ILE A 148 -11.16 -13.80 5.40
C ILE A 148 -12.03 -14.14 6.61
N SER A 149 -12.95 -13.24 6.94
CA SER A 149 -13.73 -13.29 8.18
C SER A 149 -15.08 -13.99 8.01
N GLN A 150 -15.60 -14.04 6.78
CA GLN A 150 -16.92 -14.60 6.50
C GLN A 150 -16.94 -15.36 5.17
N PHE A 151 -17.56 -16.55 5.17
CA PHE A 151 -17.90 -17.29 3.97
C PHE A 151 -19.14 -18.14 4.24
N ASP A 152 -20.30 -17.57 3.92
CA ASP A 152 -21.61 -18.17 4.16
C ASP A 152 -22.26 -18.53 2.82
N GLU A 153 -22.51 -19.81 2.60
CA GLU A 153 -23.14 -20.32 1.38
C GLU A 153 -24.65 -20.48 1.56
N SER A 154 -25.41 -20.32 0.47
CA SER A 154 -26.87 -20.53 0.46
C SER A 154 -27.66 -19.64 1.41
N VAL A 155 -27.24 -18.39 1.59
CA VAL A 155 -27.88 -17.41 2.50
C VAL A 155 -29.27 -17.00 2.02
N ALA A 156 -29.53 -17.10 0.70
CA ALA A 156 -30.87 -16.96 0.13
C ALA A 156 -31.22 -18.23 -0.66
N LYS A 157 -32.11 -19.05 -0.10
CA LYS A 157 -32.89 -20.05 -0.84
C LYS A 157 -34.28 -19.49 -1.08
N LYS A 158 -34.88 -19.85 -2.22
CA LYS A 158 -36.22 -19.45 -2.64
C LYS A 158 -37.26 -19.86 -1.60
N ASP A 159 -37.51 -19.02 -0.61
CA ASP A 159 -38.67 -19.10 0.27
C ASP A 159 -39.43 -17.78 0.23
N SER A 160 -40.72 -17.88 -0.06
CA SER A 160 -41.68 -16.80 -0.34
C SER A 160 -42.00 -15.90 0.87
N SER A 161 -41.18 -15.90 1.91
CA SER A 161 -41.53 -15.35 3.22
C SER A 161 -40.31 -14.89 4.02
N PHE A 162 -39.46 -14.06 3.45
CA PHE A 162 -38.60 -13.18 4.25
C PHE A 162 -38.27 -11.92 3.45
N GLY A 163 -39.12 -10.91 3.61
CA GLY A 163 -38.94 -9.59 3.03
C GLY A 163 -38.28 -8.62 4.01
N ILE A 164 -37.77 -7.52 3.44
CA ILE A 164 -37.48 -6.23 4.10
C ILE A 164 -36.06 -6.07 4.69
N SER A 165 -35.02 -6.45 3.94
CA SER A 165 -33.68 -5.82 4.11
C SER A 165 -32.78 -5.89 2.88
N PHE A 166 -33.07 -6.77 1.90
CA PHE A 166 -32.29 -6.86 0.66
C PHE A 166 -32.87 -6.04 -0.51
N ALA A 167 -34.01 -5.37 -0.35
CA ALA A 167 -34.67 -4.65 -1.45
C ALA A 167 -33.94 -3.38 -1.89
N GLU A 168 -33.18 -2.72 -1.01
CA GLU A 168 -32.46 -1.48 -1.33
C GLU A 168 -31.17 -1.72 -2.14
N VAL A 169 -30.61 -2.94 -2.09
CA VAL A 169 -29.39 -3.31 -2.83
C VAL A 169 -29.72 -3.69 -4.29
N PHE A 170 -30.93 -4.16 -4.57
CA PHE A 170 -31.32 -4.73 -5.86
C PHE A 170 -32.30 -3.84 -6.62
N ASN A 171 -31.78 -2.91 -7.44
CA ASN A 171 -32.57 -2.12 -8.40
C ASN A 171 -32.94 -2.87 -9.70
N TYR A 172 -32.73 -4.19 -9.76
CA TYR A 172 -33.08 -5.02 -10.91
C TYR A 172 -34.08 -6.11 -10.50
N GLY A 173 -35.28 -6.03 -11.08
CA GLY A 173 -36.48 -6.75 -10.67
C GLY A 173 -36.36 -8.26 -10.61
N ARG A 174 -37.27 -8.87 -9.82
CA ARG A 174 -37.66 -10.30 -9.75
C ARG A 174 -36.83 -11.26 -10.62
N ALA A 175 -35.55 -11.45 -10.28
CA ALA A 175 -34.75 -12.53 -10.83
C ALA A 175 -34.87 -13.76 -9.92
N ASN A 176 -35.03 -14.95 -10.51
CA ASN A 176 -35.02 -16.22 -9.79
C ASN A 176 -33.60 -16.52 -9.29
N VAL A 177 -33.22 -15.95 -8.15
CA VAL A 177 -31.94 -16.24 -7.48
C VAL A 177 -31.96 -17.69 -6.98
N GLY A 178 -31.06 -18.52 -7.50
CA GLY A 178 -31.02 -19.96 -7.18
C GLY A 178 -30.16 -20.28 -5.95
N ASN A 179 -29.12 -19.48 -5.71
CA ASN A 179 -28.22 -19.57 -4.55
C ASN A 179 -27.45 -18.25 -4.41
N ALA A 180 -27.24 -17.79 -3.17
CA ALA A 180 -26.42 -16.62 -2.84
C ALA A 180 -25.38 -16.98 -1.76
N THR A 181 -24.15 -16.52 -1.96
CA THR A 181 -23.00 -16.70 -1.06
C THR A 181 -22.48 -15.34 -0.62
N ILE A 182 -22.18 -15.17 0.66
CA ILE A 182 -21.53 -13.98 1.21
C ILE A 182 -20.07 -14.32 1.49
N LEU A 183 -19.17 -13.46 1.05
CA LEU A 183 -17.74 -13.52 1.36
C LEU A 183 -17.31 -12.18 1.96
N GLY A 184 -16.54 -12.20 3.05
CA GLY A 184 -16.11 -11.01 3.79
C GLY A 184 -14.61 -11.02 4.10
N ILE A 185 -14.00 -9.82 4.05
CA ILE A 185 -12.61 -9.58 4.43
C ILE A 185 -12.51 -8.39 5.39
N ASP A 186 -11.71 -8.56 6.43
CA ASP A 186 -11.36 -7.51 7.39
C ASP A 186 -9.85 -7.27 7.37
N LEU A 187 -9.44 -6.03 7.11
CA LEU A 187 -8.05 -5.58 7.17
C LEU A 187 -7.92 -4.41 8.14
N THR A 188 -6.81 -4.37 8.88
CA THR A 188 -6.48 -3.33 9.86
C THR A 188 -5.00 -2.98 9.78
N VAL A 189 -4.67 -1.69 9.94
CA VAL A 189 -3.28 -1.23 10.04
C VAL A 189 -2.86 -1.09 11.50
N LEU A 190 -1.62 -1.51 11.78
CA LEU A 190 -0.97 -1.38 13.07
C LEU A 190 0.30 -0.54 12.95
N ASN A 191 0.69 0.15 14.02
CA ASN A 191 2.03 0.69 14.18
C ASN A 191 3.00 -0.45 14.50
N THR A 192 4.11 -0.57 13.78
CA THR A 192 5.10 -1.63 14.04
C THR A 192 5.89 -1.44 15.33
N GLU A 193 5.90 -0.22 15.87
CA GLU A 193 6.65 0.15 17.08
C GLU A 193 6.13 -0.55 18.33
N ASP A 194 4.82 -0.49 18.52
CA ASP A 194 4.13 -0.90 19.73
C ASP A 194 2.97 -1.87 19.42
N LEU A 195 2.78 -2.23 18.14
CA LEU A 195 1.71 -3.09 17.65
C LEU A 195 0.31 -2.54 17.98
N SER A 196 0.19 -1.22 18.19
CA SER A 196 -1.10 -0.55 18.38
C SER A 196 -1.86 -0.43 17.07
N VAL A 197 -3.20 -0.53 17.13
CA VAL A 197 -4.05 -0.30 15.96
C VAL A 197 -4.04 1.19 15.61
N VAL A 198 -3.84 1.51 14.33
CA VAL A 198 -3.98 2.87 13.82
C VAL A 198 -5.47 3.21 13.71
N PRO A 199 -6.01 4.16 14.51
CA PRO A 199 -7.44 4.45 14.52
C PRO A 199 -7.96 4.91 13.16
N GLY A 200 -9.13 4.42 12.77
CA GLY A 200 -9.79 4.78 11.50
C GLY A 200 -9.18 4.14 10.25
N VAL A 201 -8.04 3.45 10.35
CA VAL A 201 -7.40 2.78 9.20
C VAL A 201 -7.75 1.29 9.19
N THR A 202 -9.04 1.03 8.95
CA THR A 202 -9.59 -0.32 8.80
C THR A 202 -10.45 -0.41 7.53
N SER A 203 -10.49 -1.59 6.94
CA SER A 203 -11.35 -1.92 5.82
C SER A 203 -12.14 -3.18 6.14
N ARG A 204 -13.47 -3.09 6.06
CA ARG A 204 -14.40 -4.20 6.31
C ARG A 204 -15.35 -4.29 5.12
N ASN A 205 -15.07 -5.21 4.21
CA ASN A 205 -15.81 -5.30 2.95
C ASN A 205 -16.35 -6.70 2.75
N GLY A 206 -17.58 -6.77 2.26
CA GLY A 206 -18.26 -8.00 1.89
C GLY A 206 -18.76 -7.96 0.45
N VAL A 207 -18.81 -9.12 -0.18
CA VAL A 207 -19.37 -9.31 -1.52
C VAL A 207 -20.48 -10.34 -1.46
N LEU A 208 -21.57 -10.05 -2.15
CA LEU A 208 -22.64 -11.00 -2.40
C LEU A 208 -22.44 -11.62 -3.78
N ILE A 209 -22.29 -12.93 -3.83
CA ILE A 209 -22.13 -13.72 -5.06
C ILE A 209 -23.43 -14.48 -5.28
N TYR A 210 -24.13 -14.26 -6.38
CA TYR A 210 -25.36 -14.99 -6.70
C TYR A 210 -25.24 -15.77 -8.00
N LYS A 211 -25.87 -16.95 -8.01
CA LYS A 211 -26.00 -17.83 -9.18
C LYS A 211 -27.44 -17.75 -9.70
N GLN A 212 -27.60 -17.37 -10.98
CA GLN A 212 -28.91 -17.32 -11.62
C GLN A 212 -29.35 -18.71 -12.14
N GLY A 213 -30.42 -19.27 -11.57
CA GLY A 213 -31.12 -20.45 -12.11
C GLY A 213 -30.24 -21.63 -12.53
N LYS A 214 -30.59 -22.26 -13.67
CA LYS A 214 -29.83 -23.36 -14.31
C LYS A 214 -28.65 -22.86 -15.18
N GLY A 215 -28.33 -21.57 -15.14
CA GLY A 215 -27.25 -20.95 -15.91
C GLY A 215 -25.86 -21.22 -15.30
N THR A 216 -24.82 -21.07 -16.12
CA THR A 216 -23.41 -21.32 -15.76
C THR A 216 -22.68 -20.10 -15.20
N ASP A 217 -23.33 -18.94 -15.19
CA ASP A 217 -22.72 -17.65 -14.85
C ASP A 217 -23.18 -17.18 -13.47
N ALA A 218 -22.26 -16.58 -12.72
CA ALA A 218 -22.51 -15.95 -11.42
C ALA A 218 -22.20 -14.46 -11.53
N ASP A 219 -22.84 -13.63 -10.72
CA ASP A 219 -22.47 -12.22 -10.60
C ASP A 219 -22.05 -11.94 -9.15
N ALA A 220 -21.05 -11.07 -8.99
CA ALA A 220 -20.64 -10.53 -7.71
C ALA A 220 -21.01 -9.06 -7.61
N GLN A 221 -21.67 -8.68 -6.51
CA GLN A 221 -22.01 -7.30 -6.19
C GLN A 221 -21.24 -6.82 -4.96
N TYR A 222 -20.54 -5.69 -5.12
CA TYR A 222 -19.82 -4.97 -4.05
C TYR A 222 -20.54 -3.66 -3.82
N HIS A 223 -20.75 -3.29 -2.57
CA HIS A 223 -21.40 -2.04 -2.20
C HIS A 223 -20.43 -1.13 -1.46
N LYS A 224 -20.18 0.07 -1.99
CA LYS A 224 -19.36 1.08 -1.30
C LYS A 224 -19.81 2.49 -1.68
N PHE A 225 -19.94 3.36 -0.68
CA PHE A 225 -20.38 4.76 -0.85
C PHE A 225 -21.70 4.90 -1.64
N GLY A 226 -22.65 3.98 -1.44
CA GLY A 226 -23.90 3.98 -2.19
C GLY A 226 -23.77 3.50 -3.64
N ILE A 227 -22.58 3.07 -4.08
CA ILE A 227 -22.34 2.52 -5.42
C ILE A 227 -22.34 1.00 -5.38
N ASN A 228 -23.08 0.40 -6.30
CA ASN A 228 -23.05 -1.03 -6.58
C ASN A 228 -22.08 -1.29 -7.75
N PHE A 229 -20.99 -2.01 -7.47
CA PHE A 229 -20.10 -2.54 -8.49
C PHE A 229 -20.53 -3.97 -8.80
N THR A 230 -20.79 -4.30 -10.06
CA THR A 230 -21.19 -5.65 -10.48
C THR A 230 -20.15 -6.25 -11.41
N THR A 231 -19.77 -7.49 -11.16
CA THR A 231 -18.81 -8.26 -11.98
C THR A 231 -19.44 -9.58 -12.37
N ALA A 232 -19.48 -9.88 -13.66
CA ALA A 232 -19.83 -11.22 -14.15
C ALA A 232 -18.67 -12.19 -13.90
N LEU A 233 -18.98 -13.37 -13.38
CA LEU A 233 -18.06 -14.41 -12.95
C LEU A 233 -18.33 -15.72 -13.70
N SER A 234 -17.28 -16.29 -14.28
CA SER A 234 -17.34 -17.60 -14.93
C SER A 234 -17.26 -18.77 -13.93
N LYS A 235 -17.92 -19.89 -14.29
CA LYS A 235 -18.12 -21.13 -13.50
C LYS A 235 -16.94 -21.65 -12.66
N ALA A 236 -15.69 -21.50 -13.12
CA ALA A 236 -14.53 -22.16 -12.50
C ALA A 236 -13.79 -21.34 -11.42
N GLU A 237 -13.97 -20.01 -11.36
CA GLU A 237 -13.12 -19.12 -10.55
C GLU A 237 -13.88 -18.08 -9.70
N GLY A 238 -15.22 -18.19 -9.61
CA GLY A 238 -16.06 -17.12 -9.06
C GLY A 238 -15.67 -16.61 -7.66
N ASN A 239 -15.35 -17.51 -6.72
CA ASN A 239 -14.99 -17.12 -5.35
C ASN A 239 -13.62 -16.42 -5.29
N SER A 240 -12.62 -16.93 -6.02
CA SER A 240 -11.27 -16.36 -6.03
C SER A 240 -11.21 -15.02 -6.74
N GLN A 241 -11.98 -14.84 -7.82
CA GLN A 241 -12.11 -13.55 -8.50
C GLN A 241 -12.89 -12.54 -7.64
N ALA A 242 -13.94 -13.00 -6.94
CA ALA A 242 -14.67 -12.15 -6.01
C ALA A 242 -13.80 -11.70 -4.83
N LEU A 243 -13.02 -12.63 -4.27
CA LEU A 243 -12.04 -12.32 -3.24
C LEU A 243 -10.98 -11.33 -3.73
N ARG A 244 -10.44 -11.51 -4.95
CA ARG A 244 -9.46 -10.57 -5.53
C ARG A 244 -10.02 -9.16 -5.61
N ASN A 245 -11.25 -8.99 -6.09
CA ASN A 245 -11.91 -7.68 -6.13
C ASN A 245 -12.13 -7.10 -4.73
N LEU A 246 -12.49 -7.93 -3.74
CA LEU A 246 -12.59 -7.49 -2.34
C LEU A 246 -11.24 -7.02 -1.79
N VAL A 247 -10.17 -7.75 -2.06
CA VAL A 247 -8.80 -7.39 -1.65
C VAL A 247 -8.38 -6.07 -2.28
N GLU A 248 -8.63 -5.87 -3.58
CA GLU A 248 -8.31 -4.61 -4.25
C GLU A 248 -9.09 -3.43 -3.71
N LEU A 249 -10.40 -3.59 -3.47
CA LEU A 249 -11.22 -2.58 -2.81
C LEU A 249 -10.65 -2.27 -1.42
N ALA A 250 -10.35 -3.29 -0.64
CA ALA A 250 -9.81 -3.12 0.70
C ALA A 250 -8.45 -2.39 0.71
N VAL A 251 -7.57 -2.69 -0.26
CA VAL A 251 -6.29 -1.99 -0.43
C VAL A 251 -6.50 -0.51 -0.78
N ILE A 252 -7.42 -0.19 -1.69
CA ILE A 252 -7.75 1.19 -2.06
C ILE A 252 -8.22 1.97 -0.81
N GLU A 253 -9.13 1.39 -0.03
CA GLU A 253 -9.62 2.02 1.20
C GLU A 253 -8.52 2.19 2.24
N LEU A 254 -7.78 1.12 2.52
CA LEU A 254 -6.82 1.08 3.62
C LEU A 254 -5.73 2.12 3.41
N PHE A 255 -5.17 2.18 2.20
CA PHE A 255 -4.15 3.16 1.86
C PHE A 255 -4.72 4.56 1.67
N GLY A 256 -5.95 4.71 1.17
CA GLY A 256 -6.67 5.99 1.16
C GLY A 256 -6.81 6.59 2.56
N LYS A 257 -7.29 5.79 3.52
CA LYS A 257 -7.44 6.15 4.93
C LYS A 257 -6.11 6.42 5.64
N LEU A 258 -5.10 5.58 5.38
CA LEU A 258 -3.76 5.71 5.95
C LEU A 258 -3.07 7.00 5.49
N THR A 259 -3.20 7.32 4.19
CA THR A 259 -2.48 8.43 3.57
C THR A 259 -3.30 9.71 3.45
N LYS A 260 -4.56 9.70 3.91
CA LYS A 260 -5.55 10.78 3.79
C LYS A 260 -5.72 11.25 2.34
N VAL A 261 -5.74 10.28 1.42
CA VAL A 261 -5.99 10.47 0.00
C VAL A 261 -7.45 10.16 -0.31
N PRO A 262 -8.19 11.03 -1.03
CA PRO A 262 -9.64 10.90 -1.26
C PRO A 262 -10.00 9.73 -2.20
N TYR A 263 -9.85 8.51 -1.70
CA TYR A 263 -9.98 7.25 -2.45
C TYR A 263 -11.37 7.04 -3.05
N TRP A 264 -12.40 7.64 -2.45
CA TRP A 264 -13.78 7.63 -2.94
C TRP A 264 -13.90 8.19 -4.36
N THR A 265 -13.09 9.19 -4.72
CA THR A 265 -13.08 9.74 -6.09
C THR A 265 -12.57 8.71 -7.11
N CYS A 266 -11.63 7.85 -6.72
CA CYS A 266 -11.14 6.75 -7.55
C CYS A 266 -12.13 5.60 -7.68
N LEU A 267 -13.05 5.47 -6.72
CA LEU A 267 -14.18 4.55 -6.78
C LEU A 267 -15.39 5.14 -7.53
N GLY A 268 -15.31 6.40 -7.98
CA GLY A 268 -16.39 7.09 -8.68
C GLY A 268 -17.54 7.57 -7.78
N ALA A 269 -17.32 7.64 -6.47
CA ALA A 269 -18.32 8.12 -5.51
C ALA A 269 -18.53 9.63 -5.63
N ASP A 270 -19.79 10.05 -5.52
CA ASP A 270 -20.14 11.48 -5.46
C ASP A 270 -19.60 12.07 -4.14
N PRO A 271 -18.73 13.10 -4.21
CA PRO A 271 -18.26 13.83 -3.03
C PRO A 271 -19.35 14.42 -2.15
N LYS A 272 -20.55 14.63 -2.70
CA LYS A 272 -21.71 15.19 -1.99
C LYS A 272 -22.59 14.13 -1.34
N SER A 273 -22.31 12.85 -1.56
CA SER A 273 -23.05 11.77 -0.90
C SER A 273 -22.83 11.80 0.61
N GLU A 274 -23.85 11.43 1.38
CA GLU A 274 -23.77 11.39 2.84
C GLU A 274 -22.65 10.46 3.32
N ALA A 275 -22.45 9.32 2.65
CA ALA A 275 -21.40 8.37 2.99
C ALA A 275 -19.99 8.98 2.84
N VAL A 276 -19.74 9.74 1.76
CA VAL A 276 -18.45 10.42 1.56
C VAL A 276 -18.30 11.62 2.51
N ALA A 277 -19.37 12.36 2.76
CA ALA A 277 -19.37 13.46 3.73
C ALA A 277 -19.03 12.97 5.15
N ASN A 278 -19.59 11.83 5.58
CA ASN A 278 -19.28 11.21 6.87
C ASN A 278 -17.83 10.71 6.93
N GLU A 279 -17.31 10.08 5.88
CA GLU A 279 -15.89 9.66 5.83
C GLU A 279 -14.94 10.86 5.98
N MET A 280 -15.21 11.97 5.26
CA MET A 280 -14.41 13.20 5.39
C MET A 280 -14.54 13.83 6.79
N ALA A 281 -15.75 13.80 7.37
CA ALA A 281 -16.00 14.29 8.72
C ALA A 281 -15.21 13.48 9.76
N ASP A 282 -15.25 12.15 9.67
CA ASP A 282 -14.54 11.25 10.58
C ASP A 282 -13.02 11.50 10.52
N TRP A 283 -12.47 11.69 9.32
CA TRP A 283 -11.06 12.05 9.16
C TRP A 283 -10.73 13.38 9.82
N TYR A 284 -11.55 14.40 9.58
CA TYR A 284 -11.38 15.71 10.19
C TYR A 284 -11.44 15.62 11.72
N TYR A 285 -12.48 15.00 12.28
CA TYR A 285 -12.66 14.92 13.73
C TYR A 285 -11.58 14.08 14.41
N THR A 286 -11.13 13.00 13.77
CA THR A 286 -9.99 12.20 14.25
C THR A 286 -8.73 13.07 14.35
N MET A 287 -8.40 13.82 13.29
CA MET A 287 -7.23 14.72 13.31
C MET A 287 -7.41 15.92 14.24
N THR A 288 -8.63 16.39 14.50
CA THR A 288 -8.84 17.45 15.51
C THR A 288 -8.65 16.97 16.94
N GLY A 289 -8.68 15.66 17.18
CA GLY A 289 -8.33 15.07 18.48
C GLY A 289 -6.88 15.37 18.88
N ASP A 290 -6.00 15.55 17.90
CA ASP A 290 -4.65 16.10 18.05
C ASP A 290 -4.46 17.28 17.09
N ALA A 291 -4.69 18.50 17.56
CA ALA A 291 -4.60 19.71 16.73
C ALA A 291 -3.25 19.83 15.99
N ALA A 292 -2.15 19.29 16.54
CA ALA A 292 -0.86 19.30 15.88
C ALA A 292 -0.85 18.44 14.60
N GLU A 293 -1.57 17.31 14.58
CA GLU A 293 -1.72 16.45 13.40
C GLU A 293 -2.41 17.21 12.26
N LEU A 294 -3.55 17.85 12.54
CA LEU A 294 -4.29 18.61 11.53
C LEU A 294 -3.48 19.80 10.99
N ILE A 295 -2.78 20.51 11.87
CA ILE A 295 -1.92 21.63 11.48
C ILE A 295 -0.75 21.14 10.61
N ALA A 296 -0.06 20.08 11.04
CA ALA A 296 1.05 19.48 10.31
C ALA A 296 0.60 18.97 8.92
N TYR A 297 -0.60 18.38 8.82
CA TYR A 297 -1.18 17.99 7.54
C TYR A 297 -1.27 19.18 6.58
N PHE A 298 -1.85 20.30 7.00
CA PHE A 298 -1.97 21.47 6.14
C PHE A 298 -0.62 22.16 5.87
N GLN A 299 0.28 22.26 6.85
CA GLN A 299 1.63 22.77 6.63
C GLN A 299 2.34 21.97 5.54
N TYR A 300 2.31 20.63 5.62
CA TYR A 300 2.89 19.75 4.61
C TYR A 300 2.24 19.93 3.24
N GLN A 301 0.91 19.83 3.17
CA GLN A 301 0.15 19.92 1.93
C GLN A 301 0.33 21.28 1.22
N LEU A 302 0.43 22.37 1.97
CA LEU A 302 0.66 23.71 1.45
C LEU A 302 2.12 23.95 1.07
N SER A 303 3.07 23.33 1.80
CA SER A 303 4.50 23.38 1.52
C SER A 303 4.83 22.79 0.15
N ILE A 304 4.39 21.55 -0.09
CA ILE A 304 4.64 20.87 -1.37
C ILE A 304 3.95 21.53 -2.58
N ARG A 305 3.06 22.51 -2.33
CA ARG A 305 2.35 23.30 -3.35
C ARG A 305 2.81 24.76 -3.42
N GLY A 306 3.83 25.15 -2.64
CA GLY A 306 4.37 26.52 -2.65
C GLY A 306 3.44 27.60 -2.08
N TYR A 307 2.44 27.21 -1.27
CA TYR A 307 1.62 28.13 -0.50
C TYR A 307 2.28 28.51 0.83
N TYR A 308 3.15 27.64 1.36
CA TYR A 308 3.74 27.77 2.69
C TYR A 308 5.23 27.44 2.65
N ASN A 309 6.08 28.27 3.28
CA ASN A 309 7.54 28.10 3.31
C ASN A 309 8.10 28.02 4.75
N GLY A 310 7.22 27.80 5.73
CA GLY A 310 7.61 27.65 7.14
C GLY A 310 7.78 26.18 7.54
N PRO A 311 8.04 25.91 8.84
CA PRO A 311 8.23 24.55 9.36
C PRO A 311 6.93 23.73 9.33
N VAL A 312 7.06 22.43 9.17
CA VAL A 312 5.98 21.43 9.30
C VAL A 312 6.08 20.81 10.69
N ASP A 313 5.81 21.62 11.72
CA ASP A 313 5.99 21.32 13.14
C ASP A 313 4.68 21.06 13.91
N GLY A 314 3.53 21.15 13.23
CA GLY A 314 2.22 21.05 13.87
C GLY A 314 1.83 22.30 14.68
N ALA A 315 2.62 23.38 14.64
CA ALA A 315 2.34 24.62 15.35
C ALA A 315 1.79 25.70 14.40
N SER A 316 0.74 26.38 14.84
CA SER A 316 0.21 27.51 14.07
C SER A 316 1.19 28.69 14.09
N ASN A 317 1.37 29.34 12.94
CA ASN A 317 2.21 30.52 12.81
C ASN A 317 1.65 31.52 11.77
N PRO A 318 2.14 32.76 11.71
CA PRO A 318 1.62 33.77 10.79
C PRO A 318 1.72 33.40 9.31
N GLN A 319 2.75 32.64 8.91
CA GLN A 319 2.91 32.19 7.53
C GLN A 319 1.82 31.17 7.15
N LEU A 320 1.50 30.24 8.05
CA LEU A 320 0.42 29.27 7.86
C LEU A 320 -0.94 29.98 7.81
N ALA A 321 -1.18 30.94 8.70
CA ALA A 321 -2.42 31.72 8.71
C ALA A 321 -2.66 32.43 7.38
N LYS A 322 -1.60 33.01 6.79
CA LYS A 322 -1.64 33.58 5.45
C LYS A 322 -1.91 32.51 4.38
N ALA A 323 -1.17 31.40 4.40
CA ALA A 323 -1.32 30.33 3.42
C ALA A 323 -2.73 29.72 3.40
N ILE A 324 -3.36 29.55 4.56
CA ILE A 324 -4.75 29.08 4.69
C ILE A 324 -5.73 30.12 4.12
N THR A 325 -5.51 31.41 4.39
CA THR A 325 -6.36 32.48 3.85
C THR A 325 -6.28 32.55 2.32
N ASP A 326 -5.07 32.40 1.76
CA ASP A 326 -4.84 32.35 0.31
C ASP A 326 -5.50 31.11 -0.31
N LEU A 327 -5.37 29.93 0.32
CA LEU A 327 -6.02 28.71 -0.13
C LEU A 327 -7.56 28.85 -0.11
N LYS A 328 -8.15 29.39 0.96
CA LYS A 328 -9.59 29.62 1.04
C LYS A 328 -10.08 30.53 -0.08
N THR A 329 -9.32 31.58 -0.37
CA THR A 329 -9.63 32.48 -1.48
C THR A 329 -9.61 31.73 -2.82
N ALA A 330 -8.61 30.89 -3.05
CA ALA A 330 -8.52 30.06 -4.26
C ALA A 330 -9.66 29.02 -4.37
N LEU A 331 -10.16 28.52 -3.24
CA LEU A 331 -11.31 27.61 -3.17
C LEU A 331 -12.67 28.33 -3.19
N GLY A 332 -12.71 29.66 -3.19
CA GLY A 332 -13.95 30.44 -3.13
C GLY A 332 -14.65 30.44 -1.77
N LEU A 333 -13.92 30.12 -0.69
CA LEU A 333 -14.40 30.13 0.69
C LEU A 333 -14.15 31.48 1.36
N GLN A 334 -14.78 31.73 2.51
CA GLN A 334 -14.53 32.94 3.30
C GLN A 334 -13.04 33.06 3.70
N PRO A 335 -12.33 34.13 3.30
CA PRO A 335 -10.90 34.29 3.59
C PRO A 335 -10.64 34.51 5.08
N ASN A 336 -10.21 33.47 5.78
CA ASN A 336 -9.75 33.53 7.16
C ASN A 336 -8.76 32.39 7.43
N ALA A 337 -8.03 32.50 8.55
CA ALA A 337 -7.00 31.54 8.93
C ALA A 337 -7.51 30.27 9.63
N LYS A 338 -8.83 30.05 9.74
CA LYS A 338 -9.38 28.91 10.48
C LYS A 338 -9.32 27.63 9.64
N ILE A 339 -8.74 26.57 10.17
CA ILE A 339 -8.86 25.23 9.59
C ILE A 339 -10.15 24.61 10.13
N ASN A 340 -11.20 24.55 9.29
CA ASN A 340 -12.51 23.99 9.63
C ASN A 340 -12.86 22.81 8.71
N GLN A 341 -13.91 22.07 9.05
CA GLN A 341 -14.38 20.93 8.26
C GLN A 341 -14.71 21.33 6.81
N GLU A 342 -15.28 22.51 6.59
CA GLU A 342 -15.57 23.05 5.26
C GLU A 342 -14.30 23.22 4.41
N LEU A 343 -13.24 23.81 4.96
CA LEU A 343 -11.94 23.90 4.29
C LEU A 343 -11.41 22.50 3.99
N PHE A 344 -11.45 21.60 4.96
CA PHE A 344 -10.94 20.24 4.81
C PHE A 344 -11.63 19.47 3.68
N ALA A 345 -12.97 19.44 3.70
CA ALA A 345 -13.76 18.80 2.65
C ALA A 345 -13.59 19.47 1.28
N SER A 346 -13.56 20.81 1.23
CA SER A 346 -13.34 21.55 -0.03
C SER A 346 -11.95 21.29 -0.60
N TYR A 347 -10.94 21.18 0.27
CA TYR A 347 -9.57 20.87 -0.09
C TYR A 347 -9.45 19.46 -0.69
N LEU A 348 -9.99 18.44 -0.03
CA LEU A 348 -9.93 17.05 -0.51
C LEU A 348 -10.63 16.84 -1.87
N ASN A 349 -11.65 17.63 -2.17
CA ASN A 349 -12.40 17.55 -3.42
C ASN A 349 -11.94 18.56 -4.47
N ALA A 350 -10.88 19.32 -4.20
CA ALA A 350 -10.39 20.33 -5.12
C ALA A 350 -9.64 19.72 -6.30
N ASP A 351 -9.69 20.41 -7.44
CA ASP A 351 -8.76 20.16 -8.53
C ASP A 351 -7.37 20.72 -8.16
N HIS A 352 -6.55 19.88 -7.54
CA HIS A 352 -5.21 20.27 -7.12
C HIS A 352 -4.28 20.61 -8.30
N ALA A 353 -4.48 20.02 -9.47
CA ALA A 353 -3.68 20.36 -10.65
C ALA A 353 -3.96 21.81 -11.07
N ARG A 354 -5.24 22.20 -11.09
CA ARG A 354 -5.63 23.60 -11.30
C ARG A 354 -5.11 24.53 -10.20
N LEU A 355 -5.26 24.16 -8.93
CA LEU A 355 -4.78 24.99 -7.81
C LEU A 355 -3.26 25.23 -7.87
N GLN A 356 -2.49 24.22 -8.26
CA GLN A 356 -1.05 24.35 -8.45
C GLN A 356 -0.70 25.22 -9.66
N ALA A 357 -1.42 25.07 -10.77
CA ALA A 357 -1.23 25.90 -11.96
C ALA A 357 -1.55 27.38 -11.70
N ASP A 358 -2.65 27.66 -11.01
CA ASP A 358 -3.04 29.02 -10.61
C ASP A 358 -2.02 29.64 -9.63
N ARG A 359 -1.48 28.82 -8.71
CA ARG A 359 -0.41 29.26 -7.80
C ARG A 359 0.89 29.55 -8.54
N ALA A 360 1.29 28.71 -9.50
CA ALA A 360 2.49 28.91 -10.30
C ALA A 360 2.44 30.19 -11.15
N ARG A 361 1.24 30.63 -11.55
CA ARG A 361 1.02 31.90 -12.28
C ARG A 361 1.05 33.12 -11.37
N SER A 362 0.83 32.95 -10.07
CA SER A 362 0.90 34.05 -9.12
C SER A 362 2.35 34.53 -9.01
N PRO A 363 2.64 35.84 -9.06
CA PRO A 363 3.99 36.35 -8.91
C PRO A 363 4.52 36.00 -7.52
N VAL A 364 5.33 34.94 -7.45
CA VAL A 364 6.23 34.71 -6.33
C VAL A 364 7.35 35.72 -6.50
N ALA A 365 7.67 36.48 -5.44
CA ALA A 365 8.83 37.36 -5.46
C ALA A 365 10.02 36.58 -6.03
N ALA A 366 10.67 37.14 -7.06
CA ALA A 366 11.80 36.50 -7.71
C ALA A 366 12.79 36.04 -6.62
N PRO A 367 13.34 34.81 -6.70
CA PRO A 367 14.36 34.40 -5.75
C PRO A 367 15.47 35.45 -5.82
N GLN A 368 15.65 36.20 -4.74
CA GLN A 368 16.79 37.10 -4.66
C GLN A 368 18.05 36.26 -4.88
N PRO A 369 19.05 36.74 -5.63
CA PRO A 369 20.35 36.11 -5.68
C PRO A 369 20.86 36.05 -4.24
N ALA A 370 20.70 34.89 -3.63
CA ALA A 370 21.06 34.66 -2.26
C ALA A 370 22.41 33.98 -2.30
N ASP A 371 23.37 34.51 -1.53
CA ASP A 371 24.67 33.85 -1.35
C ASP A 371 24.49 32.36 -1.06
N PRO A 372 25.37 31.47 -1.55
CA PRO A 372 25.27 30.04 -1.27
C PRO A 372 25.11 29.77 0.23
N ILE A 373 24.14 28.91 0.57
CA ILE A 373 23.93 28.50 1.97
C ILE A 373 25.18 27.75 2.43
N ARG A 374 25.83 28.21 3.50
CA ARG A 374 26.95 27.45 4.08
C ARG A 374 26.37 26.28 4.87
N LEU A 375 26.76 25.08 4.48
CA LEU A 375 26.37 23.83 5.13
C LEU A 375 27.62 23.18 5.74
N THR A 376 27.50 22.64 6.95
CA THR A 376 28.57 21.84 7.56
C THR A 376 28.01 20.54 8.12
N ILE A 377 28.80 19.48 8.01
CA ILE A 377 28.49 18.16 8.55
C ILE A 377 29.63 17.80 9.49
N GLY A 378 29.30 17.41 10.72
CA GLY A 378 30.27 16.88 11.68
C GLY A 378 29.73 15.64 12.36
N ALA A 379 30.61 14.76 12.81
CA ALA A 379 30.21 13.64 13.67
C ALA A 379 30.43 13.99 15.15
N ALA A 380 29.55 13.48 16.01
CA ALA A 380 29.69 13.64 17.45
C ALA A 380 30.96 12.95 18.00
N LYS A 381 31.38 11.85 17.36
CA LYS A 381 32.54 11.03 17.72
C LYS A 381 33.29 10.55 16.47
N GLY A 382 34.53 10.07 16.64
CA GLY A 382 35.29 9.40 15.58
C GLY A 382 36.08 10.30 14.62
N ALA A 383 35.77 11.60 14.52
CA ALA A 383 36.48 12.56 13.66
C ALA A 383 36.75 12.05 12.23
N GLY A 384 35.75 11.37 11.64
CA GLY A 384 35.82 10.76 10.31
C GLY A 384 36.30 9.31 10.29
N LYS A 385 36.82 8.76 11.40
CA LYS A 385 37.42 7.42 11.47
C LYS A 385 36.67 6.49 12.44
N PHE A 386 35.98 5.50 11.90
CA PHE A 386 35.06 4.62 12.62
C PHE A 386 35.50 3.16 12.55
N LYS A 387 35.18 2.36 13.55
CA LYS A 387 35.32 0.91 13.48
C LYS A 387 34.20 0.33 12.61
N ARG A 388 34.41 -0.86 12.06
CA ARG A 388 33.37 -1.63 11.35
C ARG A 388 32.12 -1.78 12.22
N GLY A 389 30.95 -1.43 11.67
CA GLY A 389 29.67 -1.49 12.36
C GLY A 389 29.48 -0.46 13.47
N GLU A 390 30.43 0.47 13.67
CA GLU A 390 30.29 1.55 14.66
C GLU A 390 29.16 2.49 14.25
N THR A 391 28.25 2.80 15.19
CA THR A 391 27.15 3.74 14.96
C THR A 391 27.68 5.16 14.85
N ILE A 392 27.12 5.92 13.92
CA ILE A 392 27.55 7.27 13.55
C ILE A 392 26.42 8.25 13.81
N ASP A 393 26.67 9.22 14.69
CA ASP A 393 25.80 10.36 14.91
C ASP A 393 26.38 11.58 14.20
N LEU A 394 25.62 12.16 13.27
CA LEU A 394 25.98 13.35 12.51
C LEU A 394 25.15 14.56 12.95
N THR A 395 25.79 15.71 12.95
CA THR A 395 25.14 17.02 13.09
C THR A 395 25.33 17.79 11.80
N VAL A 396 24.22 18.24 11.21
CA VAL A 396 24.20 19.10 10.01
C VAL A 396 23.76 20.50 10.40
N LYS A 397 24.58 21.51 10.06
CA LYS A 397 24.31 22.93 10.37
C LYS A 397 24.22 23.74 9.08
N ALA A 398 23.13 24.48 8.92
CA ALA A 398 22.95 25.47 7.87
C ALA A 398 23.17 26.88 8.42
N SER A 399 23.73 27.79 7.62
CA SER A 399 23.97 29.19 8.05
C SER A 399 22.72 30.06 8.18
N ARG A 400 21.61 29.60 7.63
CA ARG A 400 20.26 30.18 7.70
C ARG A 400 19.25 29.05 7.49
N ASP A 401 17.98 29.32 7.77
CA ASP A 401 16.91 28.36 7.53
C ASP A 401 16.94 27.88 6.07
N ALA A 402 16.93 26.56 5.88
CA ALA A 402 17.14 25.95 4.58
C ALA A 402 16.51 24.56 4.52
N TYR A 403 16.06 24.18 3.32
CA TYR A 403 15.62 22.82 3.04
C TYR A 403 16.84 21.93 2.79
N VAL A 404 17.09 20.98 3.68
CA VAL A 404 18.28 20.11 3.67
C VAL A 404 17.93 18.71 3.20
N TYR A 405 18.77 18.13 2.35
CA TYR A 405 18.63 16.77 1.82
C TYR A 405 19.95 16.04 1.95
N CYS A 406 19.99 14.91 2.63
CA CYS A 406 21.20 14.13 2.85
C CYS A 406 21.12 12.73 2.23
N PHE A 407 22.23 12.35 1.63
CA PHE A 407 22.43 11.13 0.86
C PHE A 407 23.67 10.40 1.37
N LEU A 408 23.59 9.07 1.47
CA LEU A 408 24.77 8.23 1.66
C LEU A 408 25.13 7.57 0.35
N ARG A 409 26.41 7.65 -0.01
CA ARG A 409 27.05 6.74 -0.94
C ARG A 409 27.71 5.60 -0.15
N ASP A 410 27.12 4.41 -0.26
CA ASP A 410 27.52 3.21 0.48
C ASP A 410 28.80 2.55 -0.08
N GLU A 411 29.21 1.44 0.52
CA GLU A 411 30.40 0.70 0.10
C GLU A 411 30.30 0.05 -1.29
N THR A 412 29.06 -0.12 -1.78
CA THR A 412 28.77 -0.61 -3.13
C THR A 412 28.65 0.51 -4.16
N LYS A 413 28.96 1.75 -3.75
CA LYS A 413 28.82 2.99 -4.52
C LYS A 413 27.37 3.32 -4.89
N LYS A 414 26.39 2.69 -4.25
CA LYS A 414 24.98 3.05 -4.42
C LYS A 414 24.69 4.28 -3.56
N ILE A 415 23.79 5.12 -4.06
CA ILE A 415 23.41 6.35 -3.38
C ILE A 415 21.97 6.22 -2.91
N GLN A 416 21.71 6.55 -1.66
CA GLN A 416 20.36 6.55 -1.10
C GLN A 416 20.11 7.79 -0.27
N ARG A 417 18.90 8.34 -0.37
CA ARG A 417 18.45 9.44 0.50
C ARG A 417 18.13 8.89 1.88
N PHE A 418 18.64 9.53 2.91
CA PHE A 418 18.28 9.22 4.29
C PHE A 418 17.75 10.44 5.06
N PHE A 419 17.76 11.64 4.48
CA PHE A 419 17.05 12.81 4.99
C PHE A 419 16.57 13.74 3.85
N PRO A 420 15.36 14.33 3.91
CA PRO A 420 14.26 13.94 4.81
C PRO A 420 13.90 12.47 4.57
N ASN A 421 13.11 11.87 5.45
CA ASN A 421 12.73 10.47 5.36
C ASN A 421 11.35 10.23 5.99
N ARG A 422 10.91 8.97 6.03
CA ARG A 422 9.62 8.57 6.58
C ARG A 422 9.39 8.93 8.06
N PHE A 423 10.46 9.11 8.83
CA PHE A 423 10.43 9.48 10.25
C PHE A 423 10.55 10.99 10.47
N ALA A 424 11.11 11.74 9.53
CA ALA A 424 11.18 13.20 9.52
C ALA A 424 10.91 13.72 8.11
N LYS A 425 9.64 14.05 7.84
CA LYS A 425 9.17 14.47 6.52
C LYS A 425 9.52 15.91 6.18
N ASP A 426 9.70 16.76 7.20
CA ASP A 426 10.09 18.15 7.00
C ASP A 426 11.58 18.23 6.65
N ALA A 427 11.87 18.82 5.49
CA ALA A 427 13.24 19.09 5.08
C ALA A 427 13.75 20.44 5.61
N LEU A 428 12.88 21.31 6.13
CA LEU A 428 13.27 22.61 6.65
C LEU A 428 14.10 22.45 7.94
N VAL A 429 15.35 22.88 7.88
CA VAL A 429 16.27 22.92 9.02
C VAL A 429 16.49 24.37 9.41
N SER A 430 16.25 24.68 10.69
CA SER A 430 16.49 26.00 11.26
C SER A 430 17.98 26.26 11.47
N ALA A 431 18.41 27.51 11.28
CA ALA A 431 19.78 27.93 11.58
C ALA A 431 20.12 27.84 13.08
N SER A 432 19.10 28.00 13.95
CA SER A 432 19.28 27.96 15.40
C SER A 432 19.27 26.55 15.98
N GLU A 433 18.71 25.59 15.25
CA GLU A 433 18.57 24.20 15.69
C GLU A 433 19.22 23.24 14.66
N PRO A 434 20.47 22.81 14.90
CA PRO A 434 21.16 21.88 14.02
C PRO A 434 20.42 20.55 13.89
N LEU A 435 20.34 20.04 12.66
CA LEU A 435 19.76 18.73 12.37
C LEU A 435 20.66 17.63 12.95
N GLN A 436 20.09 16.79 13.80
CA GLN A 436 20.74 15.59 14.33
C GLN A 436 20.30 14.36 13.52
N LEU A 437 21.26 13.60 13.00
CA LEU A 437 21.05 12.41 12.19
C LEU A 437 21.75 11.21 12.87
N PRO A 438 21.05 10.13 13.22
CA PRO A 438 19.60 9.90 13.11
C PRO A 438 18.73 10.68 14.13
N GLY A 439 19.31 11.19 15.22
CA GLY A 439 18.55 11.92 16.24
C GLY A 439 17.46 11.05 16.90
N LYS A 440 16.19 11.49 16.85
CA LYS A 440 15.02 10.73 17.34
C LYS A 440 14.44 9.77 16.30
N MET A 441 15.00 9.71 15.09
CA MET A 441 14.47 8.90 14.00
C MET A 441 14.79 7.41 14.19
N ARG A 442 13.89 6.54 13.71
CA ARG A 442 13.98 5.09 13.90
C ARG A 442 14.79 4.40 12.80
N PHE A 443 16.00 4.89 12.59
CA PHE A 443 17.02 4.20 11.79
C PHE A 443 18.39 4.39 12.44
N GLN A 444 19.33 3.53 12.08
CA GLN A 444 20.72 3.66 12.52
C GLN A 444 21.58 3.96 11.31
N LEU A 445 22.55 4.84 11.48
CA LEU A 445 23.65 5.03 10.55
C LEU A 445 24.87 4.33 11.14
N ALA A 446 25.45 3.37 10.42
CA ALA A 446 26.61 2.62 10.88
C ALA A 446 27.70 2.57 9.80
N ALA A 447 28.96 2.56 10.22
CA ALA A 447 30.10 2.41 9.33
C ALA A 447 30.13 1.02 8.69
N SER A 448 30.50 0.95 7.40
CA SER A 448 30.59 -0.30 6.64
C SER A 448 31.28 -1.46 7.37
N ASP A 449 30.61 -2.61 7.47
CA ASP A 449 31.20 -3.84 8.01
C ASP A 449 32.35 -4.39 7.14
N LYS A 450 32.41 -3.98 5.87
CA LYS A 450 33.46 -4.40 4.93
C LYS A 450 34.73 -3.57 5.05
N GLY A 451 34.74 -2.53 5.88
CA GLY A 451 35.91 -1.65 6.04
C GLY A 451 36.15 -0.73 4.83
N ILE A 452 35.13 -0.50 4.01
CA ILE A 452 35.20 0.37 2.83
C ILE A 452 34.71 1.76 3.23
N ALA A 453 35.40 2.80 2.74
CA ALA A 453 35.02 4.17 3.01
C ALA A 453 33.69 4.54 2.33
N GLU A 454 32.88 5.32 3.03
CA GLU A 454 31.56 5.79 2.59
C GLU A 454 31.53 7.32 2.58
N THR A 455 30.56 7.91 1.89
CA THR A 455 30.44 9.37 1.81
C THR A 455 29.02 9.81 2.08
N VAL A 456 28.84 10.70 3.05
CA VAL A 456 27.60 11.45 3.23
C VAL A 456 27.70 12.75 2.46
N ALA A 457 26.72 13.04 1.62
CA ALA A 457 26.59 14.31 0.92
C ALA A 457 25.24 14.94 1.28
N CYS A 458 25.26 16.20 1.73
CA CYS A 458 24.06 16.96 2.01
C CYS A 458 23.99 18.20 1.11
N PHE A 459 22.79 18.53 0.65
CA PHE A 459 22.49 19.72 -0.15
C PHE A 459 21.48 20.59 0.59
N ALA A 460 21.63 21.90 0.49
CA ALA A 460 20.72 22.88 1.08
C ALA A 460 20.11 23.77 0.00
N ALA A 461 18.80 24.00 0.08
CA ALA A 461 18.07 24.84 -0.86
C ALA A 461 17.27 25.93 -0.12
N PRO A 462 17.07 27.12 -0.72
CA PRO A 462 16.27 28.19 -0.11
C PRO A 462 14.75 27.94 -0.18
N LYS A 463 14.33 26.89 -0.89
CA LYS A 463 12.93 26.48 -1.09
C LYS A 463 12.87 24.96 -1.16
N GLU A 464 11.69 24.40 -0.98
CA GLU A 464 11.45 22.97 -1.15
C GLU A 464 11.63 22.59 -2.63
N VAL A 465 12.49 21.60 -2.92
CA VAL A 465 12.91 21.23 -4.28
C VAL A 465 12.79 19.75 -4.60
N LEU A 466 12.40 18.89 -3.65
CA LEU A 466 12.40 17.44 -3.85
C LEU A 466 11.45 17.01 -4.97
N THR A 467 10.28 17.65 -5.08
CA THR A 467 9.31 17.41 -6.17
C THR A 467 9.73 18.01 -7.51
N ALA A 468 10.73 18.90 -7.53
CA ALA A 468 11.29 19.47 -8.74
C ALA A 468 12.49 18.66 -9.29
N LEU A 469 12.97 17.66 -8.54
CA LEU A 469 14.02 16.76 -9.02
C LEU A 469 13.49 15.79 -10.09
N PRO A 470 14.30 15.43 -11.09
CA PRO A 470 13.95 14.37 -12.04
C PRO A 470 13.67 13.04 -11.36
N ASP A 471 12.77 12.23 -11.92
CA ASP A 471 12.32 10.94 -11.36
C ASP A 471 13.46 10.01 -10.87
N PRO A 472 14.61 9.84 -11.58
CA PRO A 472 15.68 8.97 -11.10
C PRO A 472 16.35 9.45 -9.80
N LEU A 473 16.24 10.75 -9.49
CA LEU A 473 16.85 11.41 -8.33
C LEU A 473 15.86 11.65 -7.19
N ASN A 474 14.56 11.54 -7.47
CA ASN A 474 13.48 11.62 -6.49
C ASN A 474 13.05 10.21 -6.03
N ALA A 475 14.03 9.37 -5.67
CA ALA A 475 13.76 8.01 -5.21
C ALA A 475 13.23 7.99 -3.75
N PRO A 476 12.53 6.90 -3.37
CA PRO A 476 12.12 6.68 -1.98
C PRO A 476 13.30 6.73 -1.00
N ASP A 477 13.00 7.05 0.25
CA ASP A 477 13.99 7.05 1.33
C ASP A 477 14.54 5.63 1.58
N PHE A 478 15.83 5.57 1.94
CA PHE A 478 16.55 4.33 2.20
C PHE A 478 16.52 3.32 1.04
N GLU A 479 16.35 3.82 -0.19
CA GLU A 479 16.43 3.01 -1.41
C GLU A 479 17.59 3.47 -2.29
N PRO A 480 18.37 2.51 -2.82
CA PRO A 480 19.46 2.84 -3.71
C PRO A 480 18.93 3.36 -5.05
N MET A 481 19.38 4.56 -5.41
CA MET A 481 19.16 5.15 -6.72
C MET A 481 19.96 4.38 -7.77
N THR A 482 19.29 3.97 -8.85
CA THR A 482 19.90 3.17 -9.91
C THR A 482 20.55 4.08 -10.95
N GLY A 483 21.85 3.90 -11.20
CA GLY A 483 22.58 4.63 -12.25
C GLY A 483 22.85 6.10 -11.94
N VAL A 484 22.80 6.50 -10.67
CA VAL A 484 22.96 7.88 -10.22
C VAL A 484 24.33 8.08 -9.57
N SER A 485 24.96 9.23 -9.85
CA SER A 485 26.19 9.70 -9.18
C SER A 485 25.94 10.93 -8.30
N LEU A 486 26.85 11.21 -7.37
CA LEU A 486 26.79 12.41 -6.52
C LEU A 486 26.88 13.70 -7.36
N GLU A 487 27.63 13.69 -8.45
CA GLU A 487 27.72 14.82 -9.39
C GLU A 487 26.39 15.09 -10.12
N GLN A 488 25.67 14.03 -10.49
CA GLN A 488 24.34 14.17 -11.09
C GLN A 488 23.34 14.74 -10.08
N LEU A 489 23.39 14.30 -8.82
CA LEU A 489 22.58 14.88 -7.74
C LEU A 489 22.89 16.36 -7.54
N LYS A 490 24.17 16.70 -7.38
CA LYS A 490 24.63 18.09 -7.26
C LYS A 490 24.11 18.96 -8.40
N THR A 491 24.22 18.50 -9.64
CA THR A 491 23.75 19.23 -10.83
C THR A 491 22.23 19.44 -10.80
N ALA A 492 21.47 18.44 -10.39
CA ALA A 492 20.02 18.55 -10.29
C ALA A 492 19.59 19.52 -9.17
N PHE A 493 20.23 19.46 -8.00
CA PHE A 493 19.99 20.40 -6.92
C PHE A 493 20.36 21.83 -7.31
N ALA A 494 21.50 22.03 -7.98
CA ALA A 494 21.88 23.35 -8.48
C ALA A 494 20.83 23.91 -9.46
N ARG A 495 20.26 23.07 -10.34
CA ARG A 495 19.19 23.47 -11.25
C ARG A 495 17.90 23.82 -10.51
N ALA A 496 17.52 23.06 -9.48
CA ALA A 496 16.26 23.26 -8.77
C ALA A 496 16.32 24.40 -7.75
N ALA A 497 17.42 24.51 -7.00
CA ALA A 497 17.63 25.49 -5.94
C ALA A 497 18.18 26.84 -6.45
N GLY A 498 18.84 26.86 -7.62
CA GLY A 498 19.48 28.05 -8.18
C GLY A 498 20.76 28.46 -7.43
N GLY A 499 21.13 29.74 -7.53
CA GLY A 499 22.41 30.25 -7.00
C GLY A 499 22.58 30.20 -5.47
N GLY A 500 21.49 30.00 -4.72
CA GLY A 500 21.52 29.88 -3.26
C GLY A 500 21.82 28.47 -2.74
N MET A 501 22.10 27.52 -3.62
CA MET A 501 22.37 26.13 -3.26
C MET A 501 23.61 26.00 -2.37
N GLY A 502 23.48 25.25 -1.28
CA GLY A 502 24.57 24.85 -0.40
C GLY A 502 24.89 23.37 -0.57
N GLU A 503 26.15 23.00 -0.31
CA GLU A 503 26.62 21.61 -0.36
C GLU A 503 27.61 21.37 0.77
N ALA A 504 27.57 20.18 1.37
CA ALA A 504 28.60 19.67 2.26
C ALA A 504 28.78 18.17 2.04
N SER A 505 30.01 17.68 2.23
CA SER A 505 30.30 16.25 2.21
C SER A 505 31.10 15.86 3.44
N TYR A 506 30.88 14.64 3.91
CA TYR A 506 31.55 14.05 5.06
C TYR A 506 31.98 12.62 4.71
N ASN A 507 33.29 12.36 4.81
CA ASN A 507 33.86 11.05 4.53
C ASN A 507 33.86 10.19 5.81
N ILE A 508 33.36 8.97 5.68
CA ILE A 508 33.38 7.94 6.71
C ILE A 508 34.51 6.99 6.35
N GLU A 509 35.66 7.15 6.98
CA GLU A 509 36.77 6.21 6.91
C GLU A 509 36.54 5.07 7.91
N VAL A 510 36.67 3.83 7.44
CA VAL A 510 36.49 2.65 8.29
C VAL A 510 37.84 1.98 8.53
N ARG A 511 38.15 1.72 9.80
CA ARG A 511 39.42 1.13 10.27
C ARG A 511 39.22 -0.20 10.98
#